data_AF-A0A7S3LDD9-F1
#
_entry.id   AF-A0A7S3LDD9-F1
#
_cell.length_a   1.000
_cell.length_b   1.000
_cell.length_c   1.000
_cell.angle_alpha   90.00
_cell.angle_beta   90.00
_cell.angle_gamma   90.00
#
_symmetry.space_group_name_H-M   'P 1'
#
loop_
_entity.id
_entity.type
_entity.pdbx_description
1 polymer ?
#
loop_
_entity_poly.entity_id
_entity_poly.type
_entity_poly.pdbx_seq_one_letter_code
_entity_poly.pdbx_strand_id
1 'polypeptide(L)'
;MSLEPNDPNVMGPSLTLPPTTVEEHAAPSTHDPHKSWKASQEEQGVDEEGQDQDEMNEAGKDGDVSTKHEAGAATEEGSDEEEEVSEGNFWQTADVEMLQNDSDSEEKLTVLGEGTKRREQVNKALAKTHDESKVGMEAILHENITQSITEALQQDFTSIFGKLNVQLMKTFQENTERRRGMQKRLEEYDKHWKRQYRKLASCIQDVDEDPEEDDEKTNSVKGESDKSTRLDETVGANPSRISKEDASPSKDSEASSDEPDWDSLLNQDHAPTVYRIQRYLETRDRLQAAEDQFVASCDEILGKIAVTTKDLLEIAVDVCDPFHEALDLEEQELQKYLVGNFKRRQDLAEALVAVSKQSQRHCALLLASVKNIKGGPKRKRGTAYSSA
;
A
#
# COMPACT_ATOMS: atom_id res chain seq x y z
N MET A 1 -59.26 27.68 -0.28
CA MET A 1 -58.20 27.88 -1.30
C MET A 1 -58.54 26.96 -2.46
N SER A 2 -58.95 27.56 -3.57
CA SER A 2 -59.42 26.88 -4.77
C SER A 2 -58.22 26.34 -5.56
N LEU A 3 -58.34 25.11 -6.05
CA LEU A 3 -57.39 24.52 -7.00
C LEU A 3 -57.88 24.83 -8.42
N GLU A 4 -57.10 25.60 -9.18
CA GLU A 4 -57.28 25.78 -10.62
C GLU A 4 -56.61 24.62 -11.39
N PRO A 5 -57.14 24.23 -12.57
CA PRO A 5 -56.55 23.20 -13.41
C PRO A 5 -55.49 23.79 -14.37
N ASN A 6 -54.36 23.09 -14.49
CA ASN A 6 -53.27 23.41 -15.42
C ASN A 6 -53.64 23.06 -16.88
N ASP A 7 -53.44 24.04 -17.76
CA ASP A 7 -53.48 23.92 -19.23
C ASP A 7 -52.21 23.22 -19.77
N PRO A 8 -52.30 22.20 -20.65
CA PRO A 8 -51.15 21.58 -21.28
C PRO A 8 -50.98 22.09 -22.71
N ASN A 9 -50.38 23.27 -22.90
CA ASN A 9 -49.90 23.66 -24.23
C ASN A 9 -48.77 24.69 -24.16
N VAL A 10 -47.56 24.21 -23.87
CA VAL A 10 -46.32 24.96 -24.10
C VAL A 10 -45.46 24.15 -25.06
N MET A 11 -45.51 24.52 -26.33
CA MET A 11 -44.57 24.07 -27.36
C MET A 11 -43.15 24.50 -26.95
N GLY A 12 -42.28 23.52 -26.72
CA GLY A 12 -40.87 23.75 -26.44
C GLY A 12 -40.11 24.27 -27.66
N PRO A 13 -39.00 25.01 -27.47
CA PRO A 13 -38.22 25.58 -28.56
C PRO A 13 -37.44 24.51 -29.34
N SER A 14 -37.49 24.63 -30.66
CA SER A 14 -36.75 23.80 -31.61
C SER A 14 -35.24 24.06 -31.47
N LEU A 15 -34.50 23.09 -30.93
CA LEU A 15 -33.04 23.10 -30.88
C LEU A 15 -32.46 22.71 -32.25
N THR A 16 -32.10 23.71 -33.05
CA THR A 16 -31.20 23.56 -34.20
C THR A 16 -29.77 23.35 -33.70
N LEU A 17 -29.19 22.19 -34.02
CA LEU A 17 -27.78 21.89 -33.81
C LEU A 17 -26.89 22.67 -34.81
N PRO A 18 -25.74 23.22 -34.38
CA PRO A 18 -24.78 23.85 -35.28
C PRO A 18 -23.99 22.79 -36.10
N PRO A 19 -23.47 23.16 -37.28
CA PRO A 19 -22.72 22.26 -38.14
C PRO A 19 -21.36 21.92 -37.54
N THR A 20 -21.08 20.62 -37.41
CA THR A 20 -19.75 20.08 -37.10
C THR A 20 -18.80 20.34 -38.25
N THR A 21 -17.81 21.22 -38.04
CA THR A 21 -16.58 21.30 -38.81
C THR A 21 -15.78 20.02 -38.61
N VAL A 22 -15.50 19.31 -39.70
CA VAL A 22 -14.62 18.14 -39.74
C VAL A 22 -13.18 18.67 -39.80
N GLU A 23 -12.48 18.68 -38.67
CA GLU A 23 -11.01 18.78 -38.65
C GLU A 23 -10.43 17.38 -38.93
N GLU A 24 -9.77 17.28 -40.06
CA GLU A 24 -9.02 16.11 -40.53
C GLU A 24 -7.73 15.97 -39.71
N HIS A 25 -7.81 15.25 -38.59
CA HIS A 25 -6.60 14.86 -37.85
C HIS A 25 -5.92 13.68 -38.52
N ALA A 26 -4.67 13.92 -38.93
CA ALA A 26 -3.75 12.94 -39.49
C ALA A 26 -3.61 11.70 -38.60
N ALA A 27 -3.51 10.54 -39.26
CA ALA A 27 -3.38 9.23 -38.64
C ALA A 27 -2.17 9.14 -37.68
N PRO A 28 -2.32 8.53 -36.49
CA PRO A 28 -1.19 8.25 -35.61
C PRO A 28 -0.30 7.17 -36.20
N SER A 29 0.98 7.52 -36.33
CA SER A 29 2.10 6.64 -36.69
C SER A 29 2.12 5.37 -35.84
N THR A 30 2.22 4.23 -36.50
CA THR A 30 2.45 2.91 -35.89
C THR A 30 3.87 2.82 -35.34
N HIS A 31 4.11 3.41 -34.17
CA HIS A 31 5.36 3.21 -33.44
C HIS A 31 5.20 1.98 -32.53
N ASP A 32 5.97 0.93 -32.87
CA ASP A 32 5.99 -0.36 -32.18
C ASP A 32 6.75 -0.22 -30.83
N PRO A 33 6.08 -0.34 -29.66
CA PRO A 33 6.70 -0.12 -28.35
C PRO A 33 7.64 -1.25 -27.93
N HIS A 34 7.67 -2.38 -28.65
CA HIS A 34 8.51 -3.53 -28.30
C HIS A 34 9.98 -3.40 -28.73
N LYS A 35 10.35 -2.40 -29.54
CA LYS A 35 11.75 -2.16 -29.93
C LYS A 35 12.55 -1.29 -28.96
N SER A 36 11.89 -0.53 -28.08
CA SER A 36 12.58 0.39 -27.15
C SER A 36 13.18 -0.32 -25.94
N TRP A 37 12.64 -1.46 -25.51
CA TRP A 37 13.09 -2.12 -24.27
C TRP A 37 14.34 -3.01 -24.43
N LYS A 38 14.64 -3.47 -25.65
CA LYS A 38 15.86 -4.27 -25.90
C LYS A 38 17.13 -3.43 -26.06
N ALA A 39 17.01 -2.14 -26.36
CA ALA A 39 18.16 -1.25 -26.53
C ALA A 39 18.76 -0.75 -25.19
N SER A 40 18.03 -0.86 -24.07
CA SER A 40 18.50 -0.37 -22.76
C SER A 40 19.16 -1.44 -21.87
N GLN A 41 19.29 -2.69 -22.34
CA GLN A 41 19.96 -3.76 -21.57
C GLN A 41 21.35 -4.13 -22.10
N GLU A 42 21.85 -3.50 -23.16
CA GLU A 42 23.13 -3.87 -23.80
C GLU A 42 24.25 -2.83 -23.61
N GLU A 43 24.01 -1.73 -22.88
CA GLU A 43 25.01 -0.70 -22.53
C GLU A 43 25.20 -0.58 -21.00
N GLN A 44 25.69 -1.64 -20.35
CA GLN A 44 26.39 -1.55 -19.06
C GLN A 44 27.54 -2.56 -19.04
N GLY A 45 28.48 -2.40 -19.97
CA GLY A 45 29.87 -2.81 -19.78
C GLY A 45 30.67 -1.54 -19.56
N VAL A 46 30.98 -1.21 -18.30
CA VAL A 46 31.89 -0.12 -17.94
C VAL A 46 33.02 -0.73 -17.14
N ASP A 47 34.22 -0.42 -17.62
CA ASP A 47 35.51 -0.91 -17.21
C ASP A 47 35.84 -0.57 -15.74
N GLU A 48 36.33 -1.58 -15.01
CA GLU A 48 37.11 -1.37 -13.78
C GLU A 48 38.54 -0.97 -14.18
N GLU A 49 38.81 0.33 -14.23
CA GLU A 49 40.17 0.86 -14.11
C GLU A 49 40.28 1.67 -12.82
N GLY A 50 41.22 1.25 -11.98
CA GLY A 50 41.50 1.86 -10.69
C GLY A 50 42.13 3.23 -10.81
N GLN A 51 41.95 4.03 -9.77
CA GLN A 51 42.82 5.15 -9.45
C GLN A 51 42.92 5.27 -7.93
N ASP A 52 44.12 4.95 -7.44
CA ASP A 52 44.67 5.46 -6.20
C ASP A 52 44.59 6.99 -6.21
N GLN A 53 44.08 7.62 -5.15
CA GLN A 53 44.63 8.89 -4.66
C GLN A 53 44.54 8.96 -3.13
N ASP A 54 45.73 9.08 -2.57
CA ASP A 54 46.07 9.45 -1.21
C ASP A 54 45.53 10.83 -0.81
N GLU A 55 45.38 10.96 0.52
CA GLU A 55 45.84 12.09 1.34
C GLU A 55 45.02 13.40 1.50
N MET A 56 44.97 13.76 2.79
CA MET A 56 44.98 15.11 3.41
C MET A 56 43.64 15.75 3.83
N ASN A 57 43.43 15.68 5.15
CA ASN A 57 43.37 16.79 6.12
C ASN A 57 42.44 18.00 5.92
N GLU A 58 41.81 18.30 7.07
CA GLU A 58 41.65 19.62 7.72
C GLU A 58 40.39 20.47 7.51
N ALA A 59 40.04 21.09 8.65
CA ALA A 59 39.12 22.20 8.90
C ALA A 59 37.62 21.87 8.80
N GLY A 60 36.86 21.84 9.91
CA GLY A 60 36.79 22.88 10.92
C GLY A 60 35.78 23.94 10.47
N LYS A 61 34.53 23.81 10.88
CA LYS A 61 33.57 24.93 10.82
C LYS A 61 32.49 24.79 11.88
N ASP A 62 32.62 25.67 12.87
CA ASP A 62 31.65 25.95 13.92
C ASP A 62 30.31 26.35 13.30
N GLY A 63 29.27 25.58 13.62
CA GLY A 63 27.87 25.87 13.33
C GLY A 63 27.15 26.20 14.62
N ASP A 64 27.18 27.48 14.98
CA ASP A 64 26.42 28.11 16.06
C ASP A 64 24.91 28.01 15.76
N VAL A 65 24.19 27.10 16.44
CA VAL A 65 22.72 27.01 16.37
C VAL A 65 22.15 27.45 17.72
N SER A 66 21.78 28.73 17.72
CA SER A 66 21.00 29.39 18.75
C SER A 66 19.60 28.76 18.87
N THR A 67 19.35 28.02 19.94
CA THR A 67 18.01 27.58 20.34
C THR A 67 17.33 28.67 21.16
N LYS A 68 16.35 29.35 20.56
CA LYS A 68 15.33 30.12 21.28
C LYS A 68 14.30 29.14 21.85
N HIS A 69 14.34 28.92 23.15
CA HIS A 69 13.19 28.34 23.86
C HIS A 69 12.19 29.44 24.21
N GLU A 70 10.99 29.28 23.68
CA GLU A 70 9.78 30.03 24.02
C GLU A 70 9.22 29.50 25.35
N ALA A 71 8.77 30.43 26.18
CA ALA A 71 8.25 30.18 27.52
C ALA A 71 6.75 29.87 27.52
N GLY A 72 6.34 28.99 28.45
CA GLY A 72 4.94 28.73 28.83
C GLY A 72 4.75 27.23 29.08
N ALA A 73 4.12 26.73 30.14
CA ALA A 73 3.38 27.36 31.23
C ALA A 73 3.46 26.43 32.45
N ALA A 74 3.27 27.02 33.63
CA ALA A 74 3.30 26.37 34.93
C ALA A 74 2.29 25.22 35.05
N THR A 75 2.74 24.10 35.62
CA THR A 75 1.87 23.20 36.38
C THR A 75 2.58 22.89 37.70
N GLU A 76 1.91 23.29 38.75
CA GLU A 76 2.27 23.24 40.16
C GLU A 76 1.82 21.87 40.69
N GLU A 77 2.76 20.95 40.93
CA GLU A 77 2.50 19.73 41.73
C GLU A 77 3.69 19.48 42.66
N GLY A 78 3.35 19.20 43.92
CA GLY A 78 4.21 19.35 45.08
C GLY A 78 5.37 18.36 45.13
N SER A 79 6.56 18.90 45.41
CA SER A 79 7.72 18.14 45.83
C SER A 79 7.58 17.80 47.31
N ASP A 80 7.48 16.52 47.63
CA ASP A 80 7.93 15.99 48.92
C ASP A 80 9.43 16.28 49.01
N GLU A 81 9.79 17.25 49.85
CA GLU A 81 11.16 17.56 50.22
C GLU A 81 11.71 16.41 51.07
N GLU A 82 12.14 15.33 50.40
CA GLU A 82 13.14 14.45 51.00
C GLU A 82 14.42 15.26 51.13
N GLU A 83 14.71 15.62 52.37
CA GLU A 83 15.91 16.32 52.82
C GLU A 83 17.12 15.43 52.49
N GLU A 84 17.58 15.48 51.24
CA GLU A 84 18.89 14.96 50.83
C GLU A 84 19.93 15.74 51.63
N VAL A 85 20.31 15.17 52.77
CA VAL A 85 21.50 15.57 53.51
C VAL A 85 22.68 15.27 52.61
N SER A 86 22.99 16.20 51.71
CA SER A 86 24.08 16.06 50.76
C SER A 86 25.35 15.69 51.54
N GLU A 87 25.96 14.56 51.17
CA GLU A 87 27.21 14.07 51.76
C GLU A 87 28.35 15.13 51.70
N GLY A 88 28.17 16.19 50.90
CA GLY A 88 29.02 17.37 50.86
C GLY A 88 29.10 18.16 52.18
N ASN A 89 28.07 18.13 53.03
CA ASN A 89 28.06 18.88 54.29
C ASN A 89 28.80 18.17 55.45
N PHE A 90 28.95 16.85 55.38
CA PHE A 90 29.62 16.09 56.45
C PHE A 90 31.09 16.50 56.63
N TRP A 91 31.81 16.71 55.52
CA TRP A 91 33.23 17.06 55.54
C TRP A 91 33.48 18.52 55.89
N GLN A 92 32.59 19.43 55.49
CA GLN A 92 32.66 20.83 55.90
C GLN A 92 32.51 20.97 57.42
N THR A 93 31.71 20.10 58.06
CA THR A 93 31.52 20.10 59.51
C THR A 93 32.75 19.54 60.24
N ALA A 94 33.38 18.49 59.71
CA ALA A 94 34.60 17.92 60.27
C ALA A 94 35.82 18.87 60.19
N ASP A 95 35.93 19.66 59.12
CA ASP A 95 37.02 20.65 58.97
C ASP A 95 36.86 21.82 59.96
N VAL A 96 35.62 22.19 60.34
CA VAL A 96 35.34 23.23 61.35
C VAL A 96 35.64 22.74 62.77
N GLU A 97 35.39 21.47 63.07
CA GLU A 97 35.60 20.90 64.41
C GLU A 97 37.08 20.71 64.75
N MET A 98 37.95 20.44 63.76
CA MET A 98 39.40 20.35 63.96
C MET A 98 40.11 21.70 64.14
N LEU A 99 39.50 22.81 63.71
CA LEU A 99 40.06 24.16 63.87
C LEU A 99 39.96 24.70 65.30
N GLN A 100 39.18 24.07 66.18
CA GLN A 100 38.96 24.54 67.55
C GLN A 100 39.96 24.00 68.58
N ASN A 101 40.80 23.00 68.24
CA ASN A 101 41.74 22.39 69.18
C ASN A 101 43.21 22.54 68.70
N ASP A 102 43.98 23.30 69.49
CA ASP A 102 45.45 23.37 69.62
C ASP A 102 46.30 24.25 68.67
N SER A 103 47.30 24.88 69.31
CA SER A 103 48.23 25.91 68.85
C SER A 103 49.41 25.41 67.98
N ASP A 104 49.35 24.20 67.45
CA ASP A 104 50.29 23.67 66.42
C ASP A 104 49.68 23.82 65.00
N SER A 105 49.09 24.99 64.74
CA SER A 105 48.03 25.16 63.74
C SER A 105 48.51 25.31 62.29
N GLU A 106 49.73 25.82 62.04
CA GLU A 106 50.17 26.13 60.66
C GLU A 106 50.49 24.88 59.83
N GLU A 107 51.21 23.90 60.39
CA GLU A 107 51.60 22.69 59.64
C GLU A 107 50.40 21.74 59.42
N LYS A 108 49.42 21.72 60.33
CA LYS A 108 48.15 21.01 60.11
C LYS A 108 47.28 21.69 59.05
N LEU A 109 47.26 23.03 59.01
CA LEU A 109 46.52 23.79 57.99
C LEU A 109 47.07 23.59 56.59
N THR A 110 48.40 23.50 56.42
CA THR A 110 49.00 23.22 55.11
C THR A 110 48.70 21.80 54.64
N VAL A 111 48.79 20.80 55.51
CA VAL A 111 48.43 19.41 55.19
C VAL A 111 46.95 19.27 54.84
N LEU A 112 46.05 19.95 55.57
CA LEU A 112 44.62 20.00 55.24
C LEU A 112 44.36 20.69 53.90
N GLY A 113 45.02 21.82 53.63
CA GLY A 113 44.93 22.55 52.37
C GLY A 113 45.45 21.76 51.16
N GLU A 114 46.47 20.92 51.35
CA GLU A 114 46.90 19.96 50.32
C GLU A 114 45.89 18.82 50.15
N GLY A 115 45.31 18.34 51.24
CA GLY A 115 44.28 17.29 51.23
C GLY A 115 43.00 17.71 50.50
N THR A 116 42.53 18.94 50.69
CA THR A 116 41.37 19.48 49.96
C THR A 116 41.67 19.66 48.47
N LYS A 117 42.86 20.17 48.11
CA LYS A 117 43.28 20.28 46.70
C LYS A 117 43.37 18.92 46.01
N ARG A 118 43.91 17.89 46.67
CA ARG A 118 43.94 16.52 46.12
C ARG A 118 42.53 15.97 45.94
N ARG A 119 41.62 16.19 46.90
CA ARG A 119 40.20 15.79 46.77
C ARG A 119 39.51 16.49 45.61
N GLU A 120 39.70 17.80 45.46
CA GLU A 120 39.14 18.57 44.35
C GLU A 120 39.67 18.07 42.99
N GLN A 121 40.96 17.75 42.90
CA GLN A 121 41.54 17.14 41.70
C GLN A 121 40.97 15.75 41.41
N VAL A 122 40.77 14.91 42.43
CA VAL A 122 40.14 13.59 42.29
C VAL A 122 38.69 13.74 41.84
N ASN A 123 37.90 14.63 42.44
CA ASN A 123 36.51 14.88 42.03
C ASN A 123 36.43 15.40 40.60
N LYS A 124 37.35 16.28 40.20
CA LYS A 124 37.43 16.78 38.82
C LYS A 124 37.81 15.68 37.82
N ALA A 125 38.73 14.78 38.21
CA ALA A 125 39.06 13.61 37.41
C ALA A 125 37.90 12.63 37.32
N LEU A 126 37.18 12.40 38.42
CA LEU A 126 36.02 11.51 38.49
C LEU A 126 34.86 12.03 37.61
N ALA A 127 34.54 13.32 37.73
CA ALA A 127 33.54 13.98 36.89
C ALA A 127 33.92 13.87 35.41
N LYS A 128 35.18 14.12 35.06
CA LYS A 128 35.68 13.95 33.70
C LYS A 128 35.53 12.52 33.19
N THR A 129 35.89 11.50 33.99
CA THR A 129 35.73 10.10 33.60
C THR A 129 34.27 9.68 33.48
N HIS A 130 33.38 10.26 34.30
CA HIS A 130 31.94 10.03 34.21
C HIS A 130 31.38 10.61 32.90
N ASP A 131 31.76 11.84 32.55
CA ASP A 131 31.32 12.48 31.30
C ASP A 131 31.85 11.72 30.06
N GLU A 132 33.12 11.29 30.09
CA GLU A 132 33.70 10.47 29.02
C GLU A 132 32.99 9.11 28.91
N SER A 133 32.65 8.47 30.03
CA SER A 133 31.88 7.21 30.04
C SER A 133 30.46 7.41 29.52
N LYS A 134 29.80 8.52 29.88
CA LYS A 134 28.45 8.85 29.42
C LYS A 134 28.44 9.06 27.91
N VAL A 135 29.36 9.86 27.38
CA VAL A 135 29.50 10.08 25.93
C VAL A 135 29.81 8.77 25.20
N GLY A 136 30.66 7.92 25.78
CA GLY A 136 30.96 6.60 25.23
C GLY A 136 29.74 5.67 25.18
N MET A 137 28.94 5.65 26.25
CA MET A 137 27.70 4.87 26.29
C MET A 137 26.66 5.41 25.31
N GLU A 138 26.46 6.73 25.25
CA GLU A 138 25.56 7.36 24.27
C GLU A 138 25.98 7.05 22.83
N ALA A 139 27.28 7.11 22.52
CA ALA A 139 27.79 6.74 21.21
C ALA A 139 27.52 5.26 20.87
N ILE A 140 27.77 4.34 21.81
CA ILE A 140 27.48 2.90 21.60
C ILE A 140 25.99 2.65 21.41
N LEU A 141 25.14 3.33 22.18
CA LEU A 141 23.68 3.18 22.11
C LEU A 141 23.13 3.73 20.79
N HIS A 142 23.63 4.89 20.37
CA HIS A 142 23.20 5.51 19.12
C HIS A 142 23.73 4.75 17.89
N GLU A 143 25.01 4.37 17.89
CA GLU A 143 25.66 3.73 16.74
C GLU A 143 25.24 2.27 16.61
N ASN A 144 25.23 1.48 17.68
CA ASN A 144 24.91 0.05 17.52
C ASN A 144 23.41 -0.23 17.54
N ILE A 145 22.68 0.29 18.52
CA ILE A 145 21.28 -0.11 18.70
C ILE A 145 20.39 0.63 17.70
N THR A 146 20.53 1.95 17.59
CA THR A 146 19.67 2.73 16.69
C THR A 146 19.96 2.37 15.23
N GLN A 147 21.23 2.21 14.84
CA GLN A 147 21.57 1.81 13.48
C GLN A 147 21.11 0.38 13.18
N SER A 148 21.35 -0.59 14.07
CA SER A 148 20.92 -1.98 13.85
C SER A 148 19.40 -2.10 13.73
N ILE A 149 18.64 -1.39 14.56
CA ILE A 149 17.17 -1.35 14.47
C ILE A 149 16.72 -0.69 13.17
N THR A 150 17.34 0.42 12.79
CA THR A 150 16.98 1.16 11.56
C THR A 150 17.27 0.33 10.32
N GLU A 151 18.43 -0.34 10.25
CA GLU A 151 18.80 -1.24 9.15
C GLU A 151 17.86 -2.44 9.05
N ALA A 152 17.52 -3.07 10.18
CA ALA A 152 16.58 -4.18 10.21
C ALA A 152 15.18 -3.76 9.72
N LEU A 153 14.67 -2.63 10.22
CA LEU A 153 13.38 -2.07 9.77
C LEU A 153 13.42 -1.73 8.28
N GLN A 154 14.48 -1.08 7.81
CA GLN A 154 14.62 -0.70 6.40
C GLN A 154 14.69 -1.92 5.48
N GLN A 155 15.34 -3.00 5.92
CA GLN A 155 15.37 -4.27 5.19
C GLN A 155 13.97 -4.91 5.11
N ASP A 156 13.24 -4.94 6.23
CA ASP A 156 11.89 -5.50 6.28
C ASP A 156 10.91 -4.68 5.44
N PHE A 157 10.95 -3.35 5.52
CA PHE A 157 10.14 -2.47 4.67
C PHE A 157 10.45 -2.71 3.19
N THR A 158 11.72 -2.73 2.80
CA THR A 158 12.11 -2.95 1.40
C THR A 158 11.62 -4.32 0.90
N SER A 159 11.68 -5.35 1.74
CA SER A 159 11.18 -6.70 1.44
C SER A 159 9.66 -6.73 1.27
N ILE A 160 8.91 -6.08 2.16
CA ILE A 160 7.45 -6.00 2.12
C ILE A 160 7.00 -5.21 0.88
N PHE A 161 7.56 -4.03 0.64
CA PHE A 161 7.24 -3.23 -0.55
C PHE A 161 7.62 -3.94 -1.85
N GLY A 162 8.74 -4.67 -1.87
CA GLY A 162 9.12 -5.52 -3.00
C GLY A 162 8.07 -6.59 -3.31
N LYS A 163 7.60 -7.32 -2.29
CA LYS A 163 6.54 -8.33 -2.44
C LYS A 163 5.21 -7.72 -2.89
N LEU A 164 4.82 -6.59 -2.31
CA LEU A 164 3.61 -5.87 -2.67
C LEU A 164 3.67 -5.41 -4.13
N ASN A 165 4.78 -4.83 -4.55
CA ASN A 165 4.98 -4.37 -5.93
C ASN A 165 4.91 -5.54 -6.93
N VAL A 166 5.52 -6.68 -6.62
CA VAL A 166 5.43 -7.90 -7.46
C VAL A 166 3.97 -8.38 -7.57
N GLN A 167 3.22 -8.41 -6.47
CA GLN A 167 1.81 -8.80 -6.49
C GLN A 167 0.96 -7.81 -7.30
N LEU A 168 1.18 -6.51 -7.10
CA LEU A 168 0.49 -5.46 -7.82
C LEU A 168 0.73 -5.58 -9.34
N MET A 169 1.99 -5.70 -9.77
CA MET A 169 2.35 -5.89 -11.17
C MET A 169 1.74 -7.16 -11.77
N LYS A 170 1.70 -8.26 -11.00
CA LYS A 170 1.03 -9.49 -11.42
C LYS A 170 -0.47 -9.27 -11.65
N THR A 171 -1.17 -8.61 -10.73
CA THR A 171 -2.60 -8.32 -10.90
C THR A 171 -2.88 -7.41 -12.10
N PHE A 172 -2.03 -6.41 -12.36
CA PHE A 172 -2.14 -5.56 -13.54
C PHE A 172 -1.95 -6.35 -14.84
N GLN A 173 -0.98 -7.26 -14.87
CA GLN A 173 -0.74 -8.12 -16.03
C GLN A 173 -1.94 -9.04 -16.29
N GLU A 174 -2.45 -9.72 -15.26
CA GLU A 174 -3.63 -10.60 -15.36
C GLU A 174 -4.88 -9.84 -15.83
N ASN A 175 -5.09 -8.61 -15.33
CA ASN A 175 -6.19 -7.74 -15.77
C ASN A 175 -6.04 -7.35 -17.25
N THR A 176 -4.84 -6.98 -17.66
CA THR A 176 -4.53 -6.63 -19.06
C THR A 176 -4.77 -7.81 -20.00
N GLU A 177 -4.36 -9.02 -19.61
CA GLU A 177 -4.62 -10.24 -20.36
C GLU A 177 -6.11 -10.56 -20.44
N ARG A 178 -6.86 -10.38 -19.34
CA ARG A 178 -8.31 -10.54 -19.31
C ARG A 178 -9.02 -9.55 -20.23
N ARG A 179 -8.63 -8.28 -20.23
CA ARG A 179 -9.16 -7.24 -21.14
C ARG A 179 -8.89 -7.60 -22.59
N ARG A 180 -7.65 -8.01 -22.93
CA ARG A 180 -7.28 -8.48 -24.27
C ARG A 180 -8.12 -9.69 -24.70
N GLY A 181 -8.37 -10.64 -23.79
CA GLY A 181 -9.24 -11.79 -24.04
C GLY A 181 -10.70 -11.41 -24.28
N MET A 182 -11.24 -10.43 -23.54
CA MET A 182 -12.58 -9.90 -23.80
C MET A 182 -12.68 -9.19 -25.15
N GLN A 183 -11.68 -8.39 -25.51
CA GLN A 183 -11.63 -7.70 -26.80
C GLN A 183 -11.63 -8.69 -27.98
N LYS A 184 -10.80 -9.75 -27.93
CA LYS A 184 -10.81 -10.81 -28.95
C LYS A 184 -12.18 -11.46 -29.11
N ARG A 185 -12.85 -11.77 -28.00
CA ARG A 185 -14.21 -12.35 -28.03
C ARG A 185 -15.22 -11.38 -28.65
N LEU A 186 -15.14 -10.08 -28.34
CA LEU A 186 -15.98 -9.06 -28.97
C LEU A 186 -15.76 -8.97 -30.49
N GLU A 187 -14.50 -9.03 -30.94
CA GLU A 187 -14.17 -9.06 -32.36
C GLU A 187 -14.70 -10.32 -33.07
N GLU A 188 -14.64 -11.47 -32.40
CA GLU A 188 -15.24 -12.72 -32.90
C GLU A 188 -16.77 -12.63 -33.00
N TYR A 189 -17.43 -12.05 -31.99
CA TYR A 189 -18.86 -11.80 -32.02
C TYR A 189 -19.26 -10.83 -33.14
N ASP A 190 -18.51 -9.74 -33.35
CA ASP A 190 -18.74 -8.80 -34.46
C ASP A 190 -18.56 -9.48 -35.82
N LYS A 191 -17.50 -10.29 -36.00
CA LYS A 191 -17.30 -11.10 -37.20
C LYS A 191 -18.44 -12.07 -37.44
N HIS A 192 -18.91 -12.77 -36.40
CA HIS A 192 -20.04 -13.68 -36.48
C HIS A 192 -21.32 -12.93 -36.88
N TRP A 193 -21.61 -11.81 -36.21
CA TRP A 193 -22.74 -10.95 -36.55
C TRP A 193 -22.70 -10.47 -38.01
N LYS A 194 -21.56 -9.94 -38.48
CA LYS A 194 -21.37 -9.51 -39.87
C LYS A 194 -21.56 -10.65 -40.89
N ARG A 195 -21.24 -11.89 -40.53
CA ARG A 195 -21.54 -13.07 -41.38
C ARG A 195 -23.04 -13.36 -41.43
N GLN A 196 -23.71 -13.35 -40.28
CA GLN A 196 -25.16 -13.57 -40.22
C GLN A 196 -25.92 -12.47 -40.97
N TYR A 197 -25.50 -11.21 -40.80
CA TYR A 197 -26.06 -10.07 -41.53
C TYR A 197 -25.89 -10.20 -43.04
N ARG A 198 -24.69 -10.59 -43.52
CA ARG A 198 -24.45 -10.82 -44.95
C ARG A 198 -25.32 -11.94 -45.52
N LYS A 199 -25.50 -13.04 -44.79
CA LYS A 199 -26.41 -14.12 -45.21
C LYS A 199 -27.86 -13.65 -45.32
N LEU A 200 -28.30 -12.85 -44.34
CA LEU A 200 -29.65 -12.28 -44.37
C LEU A 200 -29.81 -11.30 -45.55
N ALA A 201 -28.81 -10.47 -45.80
CA ALA A 201 -28.82 -9.51 -46.90
C ALA A 201 -28.85 -10.21 -48.27
N SER A 202 -28.05 -11.27 -48.49
CA SER A 202 -28.09 -12.03 -49.74
C SER A 202 -29.45 -12.69 -49.97
N CYS A 203 -30.05 -13.29 -48.93
CA CYS A 203 -31.40 -13.85 -49.02
C CYS A 203 -32.49 -12.81 -49.36
N ILE A 204 -32.24 -11.52 -49.13
CA ILE A 204 -33.16 -10.44 -49.51
C ILE A 204 -32.90 -10.00 -50.95
N GLN A 205 -31.64 -9.97 -51.40
CA GLN A 205 -31.26 -9.56 -52.75
C GLN A 205 -31.67 -10.58 -53.82
N ASP A 206 -31.64 -11.87 -53.50
CA ASP A 206 -32.05 -12.96 -54.41
C ASP A 206 -33.58 -13.01 -54.66
N VAL A 207 -34.37 -12.11 -54.07
CA VAL A 207 -35.84 -12.06 -54.21
C VAL A 207 -36.29 -11.14 -55.35
N ASP A 208 -35.42 -10.26 -55.86
CA ASP A 208 -35.76 -9.28 -56.91
C ASP A 208 -35.20 -9.63 -58.31
N GLU A 209 -34.45 -10.73 -58.45
CA GLU A 209 -34.05 -11.26 -59.76
C GLU A 209 -35.05 -12.32 -60.21
N ASP A 210 -35.94 -11.91 -61.13
CA ASP A 210 -36.90 -12.77 -61.84
C ASP A 210 -36.15 -13.98 -62.44
N PRO A 211 -36.54 -15.24 -62.14
CA PRO A 211 -35.87 -16.42 -62.67
C PRO A 211 -36.28 -16.59 -64.13
N GLU A 212 -35.63 -15.86 -65.03
CA GLU A 212 -35.51 -16.33 -66.40
C GLU A 212 -34.53 -17.50 -66.43
N GLU A 213 -35.02 -18.58 -67.04
CA GLU A 213 -34.42 -19.89 -67.22
C GLU A 213 -32.95 -19.77 -67.66
N ASP A 214 -32.03 -20.44 -66.95
CA ASP A 214 -30.94 -21.13 -67.64
C ASP A 214 -30.28 -22.21 -66.77
N ASP A 215 -29.94 -23.28 -67.49
CA ASP A 215 -29.66 -24.64 -67.09
C ASP A 215 -28.49 -24.91 -66.11
N GLU A 216 -28.69 -25.97 -65.34
CA GLU A 216 -27.74 -27.02 -64.99
C GLU A 216 -26.27 -26.65 -64.72
N LYS A 217 -25.90 -26.64 -63.42
CA LYS A 217 -24.61 -27.20 -62.99
C LYS A 217 -24.61 -27.61 -61.53
N THR A 218 -24.68 -28.91 -61.32
CA THR A 218 -24.40 -29.62 -60.08
C THR A 218 -22.96 -29.35 -59.65
N ASN A 219 -22.74 -28.84 -58.43
CA ASN A 219 -21.44 -28.97 -57.77
C ASN A 219 -21.57 -29.46 -56.33
N SER A 220 -21.03 -30.66 -56.16
CA SER A 220 -20.81 -31.40 -54.93
C SER A 220 -19.89 -30.63 -53.99
N VAL A 221 -20.41 -30.21 -52.83
CA VAL A 221 -19.58 -29.67 -51.74
C VAL A 221 -19.50 -30.71 -50.63
N LYS A 222 -18.33 -31.34 -50.61
CA LYS A 222 -17.82 -32.30 -49.65
C LYS A 222 -17.77 -31.68 -48.25
N GLY A 223 -18.49 -32.29 -47.31
CA GLY A 223 -18.38 -31.99 -45.89
C GLY A 223 -17.04 -32.48 -45.33
N GLU A 224 -16.37 -31.64 -44.56
CA GLU A 224 -15.28 -32.07 -43.68
C GLU A 224 -15.59 -31.65 -42.25
N SER A 225 -15.55 -32.68 -41.42
CA SER A 225 -16.02 -32.79 -40.06
C SER A 225 -14.98 -32.31 -39.06
N ASP A 226 -15.50 -31.79 -37.97
CA ASP A 226 -14.88 -31.34 -36.73
C ASP A 226 -13.58 -32.05 -36.29
N LYS A 227 -12.60 -31.23 -35.87
CA LYS A 227 -11.49 -31.66 -35.02
C LYS A 227 -11.53 -30.89 -33.71
N SER A 228 -12.15 -31.54 -32.72
CA SER A 228 -12.24 -31.16 -31.31
C SER A 228 -10.85 -31.15 -30.65
N THR A 229 -10.45 -30.00 -30.10
CA THR A 229 -9.22 -29.84 -29.31
C THR A 229 -9.49 -30.07 -27.83
N ARG A 230 -8.79 -31.07 -27.31
CA ARG A 230 -8.72 -31.58 -25.94
C ARG A 230 -8.00 -30.56 -25.03
N LEU A 231 -8.61 -30.20 -23.91
CA LEU A 231 -8.01 -29.38 -22.86
C LEU A 231 -7.18 -30.27 -21.92
N ASP A 232 -5.94 -29.84 -21.69
CA ASP A 232 -4.99 -30.37 -20.71
C ASP A 232 -5.34 -29.85 -19.30
N GLU A 233 -5.33 -30.76 -18.34
CA GLU A 233 -5.65 -30.54 -16.93
C GLU A 233 -4.35 -30.70 -16.13
N THR A 234 -3.74 -29.59 -15.71
CA THR A 234 -2.55 -29.57 -14.85
C THR A 234 -2.91 -29.04 -13.47
N VAL A 235 -3.14 -29.98 -12.54
CA VAL A 235 -3.32 -29.72 -11.11
C VAL A 235 -1.95 -29.49 -10.47
N GLY A 236 -1.60 -28.22 -10.24
CA GLY A 236 -0.44 -27.81 -9.46
C GLY A 236 -0.75 -27.83 -7.97
N ALA A 237 -0.20 -28.81 -7.24
CA ALA A 237 -0.25 -28.87 -5.79
C ALA A 237 0.87 -28.00 -5.19
N ASN A 238 0.49 -27.07 -4.32
CA ASN A 238 1.37 -26.15 -3.62
C ASN A 238 1.62 -26.68 -2.18
N PRO A 239 2.86 -26.82 -1.69
CA PRO A 239 3.12 -27.16 -0.30
C PRO A 239 3.43 -25.89 0.49
N SER A 240 2.57 -25.54 1.44
CA SER A 240 2.88 -24.51 2.45
C SER A 240 2.23 -24.89 3.77
N ARG A 241 3.02 -25.51 4.65
CA ARG A 241 2.70 -25.63 6.07
C ARG A 241 3.99 -25.53 6.89
N ILE A 242 4.53 -24.31 6.97
CA ILE A 242 5.48 -23.95 8.02
C ILE A 242 4.63 -23.46 9.18
N SER A 243 4.48 -24.31 10.18
CA SER A 243 3.87 -23.96 11.46
C SER A 243 4.99 -23.39 12.32
N LYS A 244 4.95 -22.08 12.57
CA LYS A 244 5.62 -21.43 13.69
C LYS A 244 4.69 -21.50 14.90
N GLU A 245 5.28 -21.27 16.08
CA GLU A 245 4.67 -21.10 17.40
C GLU A 245 4.70 -22.38 18.25
N ASP A 246 5.71 -22.47 19.13
CA ASP A 246 5.46 -22.34 20.58
C ASP A 246 6.81 -22.14 21.30
N ALA A 247 7.25 -20.88 21.41
CA ALA A 247 8.34 -20.49 22.29
C ALA A 247 7.72 -19.63 23.40
N SER A 248 7.21 -20.32 24.41
CA SER A 248 6.76 -19.76 25.67
C SER A 248 7.95 -19.05 26.33
N PRO A 249 7.90 -17.73 26.61
CA PRO A 249 8.93 -17.11 27.42
C PRO A 249 8.81 -17.66 28.84
N SER A 250 9.96 -18.12 29.34
CA SER A 250 10.19 -18.63 30.68
C SER A 250 9.55 -17.73 31.74
N LYS A 251 8.72 -18.35 32.60
CA LYS A 251 8.45 -17.81 33.93
C LYS A 251 9.73 -17.92 34.75
N ASP A 252 10.53 -16.86 34.76
CA ASP A 252 11.57 -16.62 35.76
C ASP A 252 10.90 -16.15 37.06
N SER A 253 10.30 -17.08 37.80
CA SER A 253 9.68 -16.74 39.09
C SER A 253 9.98 -17.74 40.21
N GLU A 254 11.14 -18.39 40.20
CA GLU A 254 11.63 -19.23 41.31
C GLU A 254 13.15 -19.02 41.50
N ALA A 255 13.54 -17.84 41.96
CA ALA A 255 14.92 -17.59 42.40
C ALA A 255 15.02 -16.70 43.65
N SER A 256 13.97 -16.63 44.49
CA SER A 256 13.96 -15.77 45.68
C SER A 256 14.17 -16.49 47.01
N SER A 257 14.41 -17.82 47.04
CA SER A 257 14.52 -18.55 48.33
C SER A 257 15.94 -18.77 48.86
N ASP A 258 16.98 -18.38 48.13
CA ASP A 258 18.38 -18.67 48.49
C ASP A 258 19.24 -17.40 48.65
N GLU A 259 18.65 -16.23 48.90
CA GLU A 259 19.45 -15.06 49.31
C GLU A 259 19.94 -15.24 50.77
N PRO A 260 21.25 -15.07 51.03
CA PRO A 260 21.78 -15.03 52.39
C PRO A 260 21.15 -13.90 53.20
N ASP A 261 20.95 -14.12 54.50
CA ASP A 261 20.57 -13.06 55.44
C ASP A 261 21.75 -12.08 55.62
N TRP A 262 21.82 -11.08 54.74
CA TRP A 262 22.89 -10.08 54.68
C TRP A 262 22.99 -9.26 55.96
N ASP A 263 21.87 -8.99 56.61
CA ASP A 263 21.81 -8.27 57.89
C ASP A 263 22.45 -9.09 59.01
N SER A 264 22.19 -10.40 59.05
CA SER A 264 22.88 -11.29 59.98
C SER A 264 24.39 -11.37 59.73
N LEU A 265 24.85 -11.22 58.48
CA LEU A 265 26.28 -11.27 58.13
C LEU A 265 27.01 -9.95 58.43
N LEU A 266 26.33 -8.80 58.33
CA LEU A 266 26.87 -7.49 58.76
C LEU A 266 27.09 -7.42 60.27
N ASN A 267 26.28 -8.11 61.06
CA ASN A 267 26.32 -8.09 62.53
C ASN A 267 27.36 -9.04 63.15
N GLN A 268 28.08 -9.85 62.37
CA GLN A 268 29.15 -10.70 62.86
C GLN A 268 30.50 -9.95 62.86
N ASP A 269 31.19 -9.91 64.01
CA ASP A 269 32.39 -9.09 64.36
C ASP A 269 33.66 -9.25 63.49
N HIS A 270 33.57 -9.78 62.27
CA HIS A 270 34.68 -9.85 61.32
C HIS A 270 34.74 -8.62 60.41
N ALA A 271 35.41 -7.57 60.89
CA ALA A 271 35.58 -6.28 60.21
C ALA A 271 35.99 -6.33 58.71
N PRO A 272 36.88 -7.23 58.23
CA PRO A 272 37.22 -7.32 56.80
C PRO A 272 36.08 -7.84 55.92
N THR A 273 35.19 -8.66 56.50
CA THR A 273 34.06 -9.29 55.81
C THR A 273 32.89 -8.31 55.70
N VAL A 274 32.63 -7.52 56.74
CA VAL A 274 31.58 -6.48 56.77
C VAL A 274 31.78 -5.44 55.66
N TYR A 275 33.00 -4.92 55.48
CA TYR A 275 33.29 -3.95 54.41
C TYR A 275 33.06 -4.53 53.00
N ARG A 276 33.40 -5.80 52.79
CA ARG A 276 33.17 -6.47 51.49
C ARG A 276 31.69 -6.69 51.20
N ILE A 277 30.91 -7.02 52.23
CA ILE A 277 29.47 -7.21 52.10
C ILE A 277 28.77 -5.87 51.84
N GLN A 278 29.10 -4.81 52.58
CA GLN A 278 28.55 -3.47 52.33
C GLN A 278 28.82 -3.00 50.89
N ARG A 279 30.08 -3.14 50.44
CA ARG A 279 30.42 -2.77 49.06
C ARG A 279 29.67 -3.61 48.02
N TYR A 280 29.43 -4.89 48.30
CA TYR A 280 28.64 -5.75 47.43
C TYR A 280 27.18 -5.27 47.35
N LEU A 281 26.55 -4.99 48.49
CA LEU A 281 25.19 -4.48 48.57
C LEU A 281 25.05 -3.12 47.86
N GLU A 282 25.96 -2.18 48.10
CA GLU A 282 25.99 -0.90 47.38
C GLU A 282 26.12 -1.09 45.86
N THR A 283 26.92 -2.06 45.43
CA THR A 283 27.08 -2.36 43.99
C THR A 283 25.81 -2.99 43.42
N ARG A 284 25.14 -3.86 44.19
CA ARG A 284 23.85 -4.46 43.83
C ARG A 284 22.77 -3.40 43.69
N ASP A 285 22.67 -2.48 44.65
CA ASP A 285 21.66 -1.42 44.63
C ASP A 285 21.91 -0.44 43.46
N ARG A 286 23.17 -0.12 43.15
CA ARG A 286 23.53 0.65 41.95
C ARG A 286 23.18 -0.07 40.66
N LEU A 287 23.37 -1.39 40.60
CA LEU A 287 22.99 -2.19 39.44
C LEU A 287 21.47 -2.18 39.25
N GLN A 288 20.71 -2.39 40.32
CA GLN A 288 19.25 -2.34 40.31
C GLN A 288 18.76 -0.98 39.82
N ALA A 289 19.30 0.12 40.35
CA ALA A 289 18.94 1.47 39.92
C ALA A 289 19.27 1.72 38.44
N ALA A 290 20.39 1.20 37.94
CA ALA A 290 20.75 1.29 36.52
C ALA A 290 19.82 0.44 35.63
N GLU A 291 19.40 -0.74 36.10
CA GLU A 291 18.42 -1.59 35.42
C GLU A 291 17.06 -0.91 35.35
N ASP A 292 16.58 -0.33 36.45
CA ASP A 292 15.31 0.40 36.51
C ASP A 292 15.33 1.61 35.56
N GLN A 293 16.45 2.35 35.50
CA GLN A 293 16.62 3.47 34.55
C GLN A 293 16.64 2.98 33.09
N PHE A 294 17.27 1.84 32.82
CA PHE A 294 17.29 1.24 31.49
C PHE A 294 15.88 0.82 31.06
N VAL A 295 15.13 0.14 31.93
CA VAL A 295 13.74 -0.25 31.67
C VAL A 295 12.87 0.97 31.42
N ALA A 296 12.97 2.01 32.24
CA ALA A 296 12.22 3.27 32.04
C ALA A 296 12.55 3.93 30.69
N SER A 297 13.82 3.92 30.28
CA SER A 297 14.26 4.45 28.98
C SER A 297 13.71 3.61 27.81
N CYS A 298 13.68 2.29 27.96
CA CYS A 298 13.07 1.39 26.97
C CYS A 298 11.57 1.65 26.83
N ASP A 299 10.85 1.81 27.94
CA ASP A 299 9.43 2.12 27.93
C ASP A 299 9.14 3.48 27.26
N GLU A 300 9.98 4.50 27.49
CA GLU A 300 9.87 5.79 26.81
C GLU A 300 10.05 5.65 25.29
N ILE A 301 11.05 4.90 24.84
CA ILE A 301 11.31 4.65 23.41
C ILE A 301 10.15 3.88 22.79
N LEU A 302 9.65 2.82 23.45
CA LEU A 302 8.51 2.05 22.99
C LEU A 302 7.25 2.92 22.91
N GLY A 303 7.04 3.82 23.87
CA GLY A 303 5.97 4.82 23.82
C GLY A 303 6.06 5.72 22.60
N LYS A 304 7.25 6.26 22.30
CA LYS A 304 7.49 7.10 21.10
C LYS A 304 7.26 6.34 19.80
N ILE A 305 7.71 5.08 19.72
CA ILE A 305 7.47 4.21 18.55
C ILE A 305 5.98 3.95 18.37
N ALA A 306 5.25 3.66 19.45
CA ALA A 306 3.81 3.41 19.39
C ALA A 306 3.03 4.64 18.89
N VAL A 307 3.38 5.84 19.37
CA VAL A 307 2.79 7.10 18.89
C VAL A 307 3.10 7.30 17.40
N THR A 308 4.37 7.20 17.00
CA THR A 308 4.77 7.38 15.59
C THR A 308 4.10 6.36 14.66
N THR A 309 3.93 5.12 15.12
CA THR A 309 3.24 4.06 14.35
C THR A 309 1.76 4.38 14.18
N LYS A 310 1.12 4.91 15.23
CA LYS A 310 -0.28 5.35 15.17
C LYS A 310 -0.44 6.52 14.19
N ASP A 311 0.44 7.51 14.25
CA ASP A 311 0.40 8.67 13.34
C ASP A 311 0.61 8.22 11.88
N LEU A 312 1.53 7.27 11.63
CA LEU A 312 1.74 6.70 10.31
C LEU A 312 0.50 5.94 9.80
N LEU A 313 -0.18 5.19 10.68
CA LEU A 313 -1.42 4.50 10.34
C LEU A 313 -2.54 5.49 10.03
N GLU A 314 -2.65 6.59 10.77
CA GLU A 314 -3.61 7.66 10.50
C GLU A 314 -3.37 8.29 9.12
N ILE A 315 -2.12 8.64 8.81
CA ILE A 315 -1.74 9.13 7.47
C ILE A 315 -2.06 8.10 6.39
N ALA A 316 -1.81 6.81 6.65
CA ALA A 316 -2.11 5.75 5.68
C ALA A 316 -3.62 5.64 5.42
N VAL A 317 -4.47 5.76 6.45
CA VAL A 317 -5.93 5.79 6.33
C VAL A 317 -6.37 7.02 5.55
N ASP A 318 -5.89 8.21 5.90
CA ASP A 318 -6.22 9.47 5.22
C ASP A 318 -5.85 9.46 3.72
N VAL A 319 -4.76 8.77 3.36
CA VAL A 319 -4.37 8.60 1.96
C VAL A 319 -5.22 7.54 1.27
N CYS A 320 -5.58 6.44 1.94
CA CYS A 320 -6.30 5.32 1.33
C CYS A 320 -7.80 5.57 1.15
N ASP A 321 -8.43 6.32 2.06
CA ASP A 321 -9.88 6.57 2.04
C ASP A 321 -10.35 7.28 0.76
N PRO A 322 -9.69 8.36 0.27
CA PRO A 322 -10.05 8.99 -1.00
C PRO A 322 -9.93 8.06 -2.21
N PHE A 323 -8.96 7.14 -2.18
CA PHE A 323 -8.83 6.14 -3.26
C PHE A 323 -9.96 5.12 -3.22
N HIS A 324 -10.41 4.71 -2.03
CA HIS A 324 -11.59 3.85 -1.88
C HIS A 324 -12.85 4.55 -2.38
N GLU A 325 -13.07 5.80 -1.99
CA GLU A 325 -14.21 6.60 -2.47
C GLU A 325 -14.18 6.76 -4.00
N ALA A 326 -13.02 7.02 -4.59
CA ALA A 326 -12.86 7.12 -6.03
C ALA A 326 -13.17 5.79 -6.75
N LEU A 327 -12.72 4.67 -6.19
CA LEU A 327 -13.02 3.33 -6.71
C LEU A 327 -14.52 3.01 -6.62
N ASP A 328 -15.17 3.36 -5.52
CA ASP A 328 -16.61 3.17 -5.34
C ASP A 328 -17.42 4.00 -6.34
N LEU A 329 -16.99 5.23 -6.62
CA LEU A 329 -17.60 6.08 -7.66
C LEU A 329 -17.45 5.48 -9.06
N GLU A 330 -16.25 5.01 -9.41
CA GLU A 330 -16.02 4.33 -10.70
C GLU A 330 -16.84 3.03 -10.83
N GLU A 331 -16.97 2.27 -9.74
CA GLU A 331 -17.81 1.06 -9.72
C GLU A 331 -19.28 1.41 -9.97
N GLN A 332 -19.81 2.43 -9.31
CA GLN A 332 -21.19 2.90 -9.52
C GLN A 332 -21.43 3.34 -10.97
N GLU A 333 -20.45 4.04 -11.58
CA GLU A 333 -20.54 4.42 -12.99
C GLU A 333 -20.54 3.20 -13.91
N LEU A 334 -19.66 2.23 -13.69
CA LEU A 334 -19.61 0.98 -14.44
C LEU A 334 -20.92 0.20 -14.33
N GLN A 335 -21.50 0.10 -13.13
CA GLN A 335 -22.81 -0.52 -12.93
C GLN A 335 -23.90 0.20 -13.72
N LYS A 336 -23.91 1.54 -13.72
CA LYS A 336 -24.84 2.35 -14.53
C LYS A 336 -24.67 2.10 -16.03
N TYR A 337 -23.44 2.02 -16.53
CA TYR A 337 -23.15 1.71 -17.93
C TYR A 337 -23.60 0.29 -18.31
N LEU A 338 -23.41 -0.69 -17.42
CA LEU A 338 -23.87 -2.06 -17.62
C LEU A 338 -25.39 -2.13 -17.72
N VAL A 339 -26.12 -1.57 -16.75
CA VAL A 339 -27.59 -1.51 -16.78
C VAL A 339 -28.09 -0.79 -18.03
N GLY A 340 -27.48 0.34 -18.40
CA GLY A 340 -27.78 1.06 -19.63
C GLY A 340 -27.46 0.27 -20.91
N ASN A 341 -26.42 -0.57 -20.91
CA ASN A 341 -26.11 -1.47 -22.03
C ASN A 341 -27.14 -2.59 -22.15
N PHE A 342 -27.54 -3.20 -21.02
CA PHE A 342 -28.59 -4.22 -21.00
C PHE A 342 -29.91 -3.68 -21.55
N LYS A 343 -30.34 -2.49 -21.12
CA LYS A 343 -31.54 -1.84 -21.65
C LYS A 343 -31.44 -1.61 -23.16
N ARG A 344 -30.33 -1.04 -23.65
CA ARG A 344 -30.11 -0.84 -25.09
C ARG A 344 -30.14 -2.15 -25.89
N ARG A 345 -29.59 -3.24 -25.35
CA ARG A 345 -29.65 -4.56 -25.98
C ARG A 345 -31.08 -5.09 -26.05
N GLN A 346 -31.86 -4.90 -24.98
CA GLN A 346 -33.26 -5.28 -24.94
C GLN A 346 -34.08 -4.47 -25.96
N ASP A 347 -33.94 -3.15 -25.98
CA ASP A 347 -34.63 -2.26 -26.93
C ASP A 347 -34.30 -2.65 -28.39
N LEU A 348 -33.02 -2.96 -28.67
CA LEU A 348 -32.59 -3.43 -29.99
C LEU A 348 -33.21 -4.79 -30.34
N ALA A 349 -33.29 -5.73 -29.40
CA ALA A 349 -33.93 -7.02 -29.63
C ALA A 349 -35.43 -6.86 -29.92
N GLU A 350 -36.12 -6.00 -29.19
CA GLU A 350 -37.54 -5.68 -29.42
C GLU A 350 -37.75 -5.03 -30.79
N ALA A 351 -36.88 -4.08 -31.18
CA ALA A 351 -36.91 -3.45 -32.50
C ALA A 351 -36.67 -4.48 -33.62
N LEU A 352 -35.71 -5.40 -33.46
CA LEU A 352 -35.46 -6.47 -34.43
C LEU A 352 -36.67 -7.40 -34.59
N VAL A 353 -37.33 -7.75 -33.48
CA VAL A 353 -38.57 -8.56 -33.52
C VAL A 353 -39.70 -7.80 -34.22
N ALA A 354 -39.84 -6.49 -33.98
CA ALA A 354 -40.86 -5.67 -34.63
C ALA A 354 -40.61 -5.57 -36.15
N VAL A 355 -39.37 -5.32 -36.57
CA VAL A 355 -38.97 -5.28 -37.98
C VAL A 355 -39.20 -6.63 -38.66
N SER A 356 -38.84 -7.73 -37.99
CA SER A 356 -39.09 -9.09 -38.50
C SER A 356 -40.59 -9.38 -38.67
N LYS A 357 -41.44 -8.98 -37.73
CA LYS A 357 -42.91 -9.11 -37.86
C LYS A 357 -43.44 -8.26 -39.02
N GLN A 358 -42.91 -7.05 -39.21
CA GLN A 358 -43.31 -6.18 -40.30
C GLN A 358 -42.92 -6.75 -41.66
N SER A 359 -41.69 -7.27 -41.80
CA SER A 359 -41.25 -7.92 -43.04
C SER A 359 -42.06 -9.17 -43.35
N GLN A 360 -42.33 -10.02 -42.35
CA GLN A 360 -43.22 -11.18 -42.51
C GLN A 360 -44.63 -10.79 -42.99
N ARG A 361 -45.20 -9.71 -42.44
CA ARG A 361 -46.50 -9.18 -42.92
C ARG A 361 -46.42 -8.71 -44.36
N HIS A 362 -45.35 -8.02 -44.74
CA HIS A 362 -45.15 -7.56 -46.11
C HIS A 362 -45.03 -8.73 -47.10
N CYS A 363 -44.22 -9.75 -46.77
CA CYS A 363 -44.11 -10.97 -47.57
C CYS A 363 -45.46 -11.70 -47.69
N ALA A 364 -46.25 -11.79 -46.61
CA ALA A 364 -47.57 -12.40 -46.64
C ALA A 364 -48.55 -11.65 -47.58
N LEU A 365 -48.49 -10.32 -47.60
CA LEU A 365 -49.28 -9.49 -48.52
C LEU A 365 -48.87 -9.72 -49.98
N LEU A 366 -47.57 -9.78 -50.26
CA LEU A 366 -47.04 -10.09 -51.59
C LEU A 366 -47.45 -11.50 -52.06
N LEU A 367 -47.37 -12.50 -51.18
CA LEU A 367 -47.84 -13.87 -51.50
C LEU A 367 -49.35 -13.91 -51.78
N ALA A 368 -50.15 -13.12 -51.05
CA ALA A 368 -51.59 -13.03 -51.27
C ALA A 368 -51.92 -12.35 -52.62
N SER A 369 -51.21 -11.28 -52.98
CA SER A 369 -51.40 -10.59 -54.27
C SER A 369 -51.00 -11.47 -55.44
N VAL A 370 -49.89 -12.21 -55.35
CA VAL A 370 -49.46 -13.17 -56.38
C VAL A 370 -50.47 -14.31 -56.56
N LYS A 371 -51.05 -14.84 -55.47
CA LYS A 371 -52.11 -15.85 -55.55
C LYS A 371 -53.36 -15.34 -56.27
N ASN A 372 -53.75 -14.08 -56.02
CA ASN A 372 -54.90 -13.47 -56.68
C ASN A 372 -54.69 -13.28 -58.20
N ILE A 373 -53.45 -13.04 -58.64
CA ILE A 373 -53.11 -12.96 -60.07
C ILE A 373 -53.19 -14.34 -60.75
N LYS A 374 -52.65 -15.40 -60.11
CA LYS A 374 -52.73 -16.77 -60.65
C LYS A 374 -54.15 -17.36 -60.62
N GLY A 375 -55.01 -16.89 -59.71
CA GLY A 375 -56.43 -17.23 -59.64
C GLY A 375 -57.33 -16.44 -60.61
N GLY A 376 -56.74 -15.72 -61.59
CA GLY A 376 -57.42 -14.84 -62.53
C GLY A 376 -58.78 -15.39 -62.97
N PRO A 377 -59.80 -14.50 -63.09
CA PRO A 377 -61.20 -14.90 -63.20
C PRO A 377 -61.30 -15.97 -64.28
N LYS A 378 -61.70 -17.18 -63.89
CA LYS A 378 -62.07 -18.24 -64.82
C LYS A 378 -63.08 -17.57 -65.76
N ARG A 379 -62.60 -17.13 -66.92
CA ARG A 379 -63.45 -16.62 -67.99
C ARG A 379 -64.41 -17.76 -68.21
N LYS A 380 -65.65 -17.62 -67.73
CA LYS A 380 -66.74 -18.51 -68.09
C LYS A 380 -66.74 -18.41 -69.62
N ARG A 381 -66.16 -19.41 -70.29
CA ARG A 381 -66.26 -19.52 -71.73
C ARG A 381 -67.75 -19.51 -71.98
N GLY A 382 -68.23 -18.40 -72.55
CA GLY A 382 -69.61 -18.29 -72.95
C GLY A 382 -69.92 -19.52 -73.78
N THR A 383 -70.84 -20.33 -73.29
CA THR A 383 -71.59 -21.27 -74.12
C THR A 383 -72.21 -20.43 -75.22
N ALA A 384 -71.57 -20.42 -76.38
CA ALA A 384 -72.13 -19.85 -77.59
C ALA A 384 -73.48 -20.55 -77.81
N TYR A 385 -74.53 -19.74 -77.85
CA TYR A 385 -75.85 -20.16 -78.28
C TYR A 385 -75.73 -20.80 -79.67
N SER A 386 -76.02 -22.09 -79.74
CA SER A 386 -76.46 -22.75 -80.97
C SER A 386 -77.89 -22.27 -81.25
N SER A 387 -78.01 -21.29 -82.15
CA SER A 387 -79.29 -20.96 -82.78
C SER A 387 -79.40 -21.71 -84.12
N ALA A 388 -80.57 -22.28 -84.33
CA ALA A 388 -81.03 -23.06 -85.47
C ALA A 388 -81.01 -22.31 -86.81
#